data_AF-A0A0E0NKS7-F1
#
_entry.id   AF-A0A0E0NKS7-F1
#
_cell.length_a   1.000
_cell.length_b   1.000
_cell.length_c   1.000
_cell.angle_alpha   90.00
_cell.angle_beta   90.00
_cell.angle_gamma   90.00
#
_symmetry.space_group_name_H-M   'P 1'
#
loop_
_entity.id
_entity.type
_entity.pdbx_description
1 polymer ?
#
loop_
_entity_poly.entity_id
_entity_poly.type
_entity_poly.pdbx_seq_one_letter_code
_entity_poly.pdbx_strand_id
1 'polypeptide(L)'
;MAGSKFGSFKSEKGSSAGAAAGAGAAAQRRDPYEVLGVGRNATEQEIKSAFRRMALKYHPDKNADDPVASDKFQEATFSYNILSDPDKRRQYDSSGFEAIEADSHELELDLSSLNTVNTVFAALFSKLGVPIKTTVSATVLEEALNGSVGISQLELGQSVFRKVEKQSAHFYSVDITDKEAKMGLVCRVQSTAKSKFKLLYFEPEENGGLSLALQEDSVKTGKVTSAGMFFLGFPVYRFEQNNSVAAAKDPDSAFFKRLDGFQPCEVNELKAGTHFFAVYGDNFFKSATYNIEVVCAEPFSTEKEKLRCVEAKILAKRSELSKFESEYREVLAKFTEMTSRYAQEMQTIDELLKERNAIHASYTNNTTLQRSSSSNKGKTSSKESKSDDDQTVKKEKKSKSKSMEGSRSDDDGPRKEKKPKERLRRKKWFNIHLKVDKRRPC
;
A
#
# COMPACT_ATOMS: atom_id res chain seq x y z
N MET A 1 -52.24 25.15 -47.85
CA MET A 1 -53.45 24.81 -47.07
C MET A 1 -53.04 23.64 -46.16
N ALA A 2 -52.95 23.80 -44.84
CA ALA A 2 -54.01 24.07 -43.85
C ALA A 2 -54.82 22.80 -43.52
N GLY A 3 -54.80 22.34 -42.26
CA GLY A 3 -55.47 21.10 -41.84
C GLY A 3 -54.96 20.49 -40.52
N SER A 4 -54.97 21.23 -39.42
CA SER A 4 -54.59 20.68 -38.09
C SER A 4 -55.61 19.68 -37.56
N LYS A 5 -55.18 18.69 -36.77
CA LYS A 5 -56.05 18.00 -35.79
C LYS A 5 -55.31 17.62 -34.51
N PHE A 6 -56.08 17.47 -33.43
CA PHE A 6 -55.64 17.52 -32.04
C PHE A 6 -56.12 16.28 -31.29
N GLY A 7 -55.35 15.78 -30.31
CA GLY A 7 -55.66 14.55 -29.55
C GLY A 7 -54.38 13.96 -28.96
N SER A 8 -53.94 14.24 -27.72
CA SER A 8 -54.59 14.21 -26.40
C SER A 8 -54.32 12.91 -25.65
N PHE A 9 -53.51 13.03 -24.59
CA PHE A 9 -53.40 12.19 -23.38
C PHE A 9 -53.85 10.72 -23.42
N LYS A 10 -52.88 9.84 -23.11
CA LYS A 10 -53.06 8.90 -22.00
C LYS A 10 -51.88 9.00 -21.04
N SER A 11 -52.16 8.93 -19.74
CA SER A 11 -51.20 9.00 -18.64
C SER A 11 -51.54 7.89 -17.66
N GLU A 12 -50.64 6.93 -17.48
CA GLU A 12 -50.77 5.90 -16.45
C GLU A 12 -49.54 5.97 -15.54
N LYS A 13 -49.79 6.38 -14.29
CA LYS A 13 -48.80 6.46 -13.21
C LYS A 13 -49.13 5.40 -12.16
N GLY A 14 -48.10 4.65 -11.75
CA GLY A 14 -47.96 4.23 -10.36
C GLY A 14 -48.61 2.91 -9.95
N SER A 15 -47.76 1.95 -9.62
CA SER A 15 -47.83 1.30 -8.31
C SER A 15 -46.42 1.34 -7.70
N SER A 16 -46.31 1.33 -6.36
CA SER A 16 -45.07 1.70 -5.67
C SER A 16 -44.92 1.06 -4.30
N ALA A 17 -43.66 1.01 -3.83
CA ALA A 17 -43.18 0.58 -2.51
C ALA A 17 -43.05 -0.94 -2.31
N GLY A 18 -41.96 -1.32 -1.63
CA GLY A 18 -41.49 -2.69 -1.46
C GLY A 18 -40.00 -2.74 -1.12
N ALA A 19 -39.55 -1.86 -0.21
CA ALA A 19 -38.13 -1.71 0.10
C ALA A 19 -37.67 -2.68 1.20
N ALA A 20 -36.51 -3.29 1.00
CA ALA A 20 -35.74 -3.97 2.04
C ALA A 20 -34.26 -3.59 1.87
N ALA A 21 -33.63 -3.09 2.93
CA ALA A 21 -32.22 -2.69 2.94
C ALA A 21 -31.44 -3.60 3.90
N GLY A 22 -30.13 -3.80 3.67
CA GLY A 22 -29.32 -4.56 4.64
C GLY A 22 -28.02 -5.21 4.15
N ALA A 23 -27.21 -4.54 3.33
CA ALA A 23 -25.82 -4.93 3.11
C ALA A 23 -24.92 -3.69 3.14
N GLY A 24 -23.88 -3.72 3.98
CA GLY A 24 -22.95 -2.60 4.13
C GLY A 24 -22.01 -2.53 2.94
N ALA A 25 -22.22 -1.58 2.03
CA ALA A 25 -21.35 -1.40 0.88
C ALA A 25 -19.97 -0.87 1.32
N ALA A 26 -18.93 -1.70 1.14
CA ALA A 26 -17.61 -1.17 0.84
C ALA A 26 -17.73 -0.36 -0.46
N ALA A 27 -17.09 0.82 -0.51
CA ALA A 27 -17.20 1.73 -1.66
C ALA A 27 -16.48 1.14 -2.88
N GLN A 28 -17.20 0.37 -3.68
CA GLN A 28 -16.68 -0.32 -4.85
C GLN A 28 -16.32 0.71 -5.93
N ARG A 29 -15.03 0.79 -6.28
CA ARG A 29 -14.49 1.80 -7.21
C ARG A 29 -15.19 1.69 -8.57
N ARG A 30 -15.52 2.83 -9.20
CA ARG A 30 -16.21 2.86 -10.51
C ARG A 30 -15.24 2.55 -11.65
N ASP A 31 -15.77 1.95 -12.72
CA ASP A 31 -14.98 1.51 -13.88
C ASP A 31 -14.22 2.70 -14.52
N PRO A 32 -12.90 2.61 -14.77
CA PRO A 32 -12.10 3.69 -15.37
C PRO A 32 -12.64 4.20 -16.70
N TYR A 33 -13.21 3.31 -17.52
CA TYR A 33 -13.81 3.63 -18.80
C TYR A 33 -15.09 4.48 -18.61
N GLU A 34 -15.92 4.15 -17.63
CA GLU A 34 -17.11 4.93 -17.27
C GLU A 34 -16.77 6.30 -16.66
N VAL A 35 -15.76 6.35 -15.78
CA VAL A 35 -15.34 7.60 -15.11
C VAL A 35 -14.80 8.61 -16.13
N LEU A 36 -13.98 8.18 -17.09
CA LEU A 36 -13.52 9.07 -18.18
C LEU A 36 -14.60 9.30 -19.26
N GLY A 37 -15.59 8.41 -19.37
CA GLY A 37 -16.62 8.46 -20.41
C GLY A 37 -16.06 8.08 -21.79
N VAL A 38 -15.35 6.96 -21.87
CA VAL A 38 -14.71 6.41 -23.09
C VAL A 38 -15.00 4.92 -23.20
N GLY A 39 -15.02 4.37 -24.42
CA GLY A 39 -15.25 2.93 -24.63
C GLY A 39 -14.01 2.07 -24.33
N ARG A 40 -14.20 0.76 -24.11
CA ARG A 40 -13.08 -0.19 -23.88
C ARG A 40 -12.09 -0.26 -25.04
N ASN A 41 -12.54 0.05 -26.26
CA ASN A 41 -11.69 0.10 -27.46
C ASN A 41 -11.06 1.49 -27.71
N ALA A 42 -11.17 2.43 -26.76
CA ALA A 42 -10.69 3.81 -26.96
C ALA A 42 -9.16 3.85 -27.14
N THR A 43 -8.73 4.70 -28.06
CA THR A 43 -7.32 5.03 -28.30
C THR A 43 -6.74 5.84 -27.15
N GLU A 44 -5.41 5.81 -27.00
CA GLU A 44 -4.68 6.66 -26.04
C GLU A 44 -5.05 8.14 -26.20
N GLN A 45 -5.21 8.61 -27.45
CA GLN A 45 -5.57 9.99 -27.75
C GLN A 45 -6.98 10.35 -27.24
N GLU A 46 -7.95 9.45 -27.33
CA GLU A 46 -9.29 9.65 -26.78
C GLU A 46 -9.30 9.63 -25.25
N ILE A 47 -8.61 8.67 -24.63
CA ILE A 47 -8.45 8.58 -23.16
C ILE A 47 -7.82 9.85 -22.59
N LYS A 48 -6.74 10.30 -23.22
CA LYS A 48 -6.00 11.55 -22.92
C LYS A 48 -6.86 12.80 -23.13
N SER A 49 -7.69 12.84 -24.17
CA SER A 49 -8.64 13.92 -24.44
C SER A 49 -9.77 13.98 -23.41
N ALA A 50 -10.34 12.82 -23.05
CA ALA A 50 -11.38 12.68 -22.05
C ALA A 50 -10.90 13.10 -20.65
N PHE A 51 -9.69 12.66 -20.25
CA PHE A 51 -9.04 13.09 -19.02
C PHE A 51 -8.78 14.60 -19.00
N ARG A 52 -8.24 15.19 -20.09
CA ARG A 52 -8.07 16.66 -20.20
C ARG A 52 -9.38 17.41 -19.94
N ARG A 53 -10.48 16.94 -20.54
CA ARG A 53 -11.83 17.50 -20.39
C ARG A 53 -12.36 17.39 -18.96
N MET A 54 -12.17 16.23 -18.31
CA MET A 54 -12.60 16.00 -16.92
C MET A 54 -11.83 16.87 -15.92
N ALA A 55 -10.50 16.91 -16.03
CA ALA A 55 -9.64 17.67 -15.12
C ALA A 55 -9.76 19.20 -15.30
N LEU A 56 -10.05 19.71 -16.51
CA LEU A 56 -10.37 21.13 -16.73
C LEU A 56 -11.74 21.54 -16.18
N LYS A 57 -12.67 20.58 -16.04
CA LYS A 57 -14.01 20.76 -15.45
C LYS A 57 -13.94 20.75 -13.92
N TYR A 58 -13.33 19.74 -13.33
CA TYR A 58 -13.19 19.56 -11.87
C TYR A 58 -11.89 20.15 -11.30
N HIS A 59 -11.31 21.13 -11.99
CA HIS A 59 -10.08 21.81 -11.61
C HIS A 59 -10.22 22.49 -10.23
N PRO A 60 -9.38 22.19 -9.22
CA PRO A 60 -9.58 22.72 -7.87
C PRO A 60 -9.56 24.26 -7.80
N ASP A 61 -8.75 24.95 -8.59
CA ASP A 61 -8.77 26.43 -8.59
C ASP A 61 -10.03 27.06 -9.21
N LYS A 62 -10.90 26.26 -9.85
CA LYS A 62 -12.23 26.68 -10.33
C LYS A 62 -13.37 26.21 -9.44
N ASN A 63 -13.09 25.27 -8.53
CA ASN A 63 -14.07 24.55 -7.72
C ASN A 63 -13.56 24.44 -6.27
N ALA A 64 -12.95 25.51 -5.74
CA ALA A 64 -12.18 25.47 -4.50
C ALA A 64 -13.02 25.10 -3.27
N ASP A 65 -14.32 25.43 -3.33
CA ASP A 65 -15.30 25.19 -2.27
C ASP A 65 -16.16 23.93 -2.50
N ASP A 66 -15.95 23.18 -3.59
CA ASP A 66 -16.69 21.93 -3.89
C ASP A 66 -15.83 20.69 -3.62
N PRO A 67 -16.03 19.97 -2.49
CA PRO A 67 -15.31 18.72 -2.22
C PRO A 67 -15.63 17.64 -3.27
N VAL A 68 -16.82 17.65 -3.87
CA VAL A 68 -17.23 16.66 -4.87
C VAL A 68 -16.48 16.87 -6.19
N ALA A 69 -15.96 18.08 -6.46
CA ALA A 69 -15.03 18.31 -7.55
C ALA A 69 -13.65 17.70 -7.26
N SER A 70 -13.14 17.82 -6.03
CA SER A 70 -11.90 17.15 -5.61
C SER A 70 -12.02 15.62 -5.78
N ASP A 71 -13.10 15.02 -5.30
CA ASP A 71 -13.31 13.57 -5.39
C ASP A 71 -13.37 13.10 -6.85
N LYS A 72 -14.15 13.78 -7.70
CA LYS A 72 -14.24 13.47 -9.14
C LYS A 72 -12.92 13.73 -9.90
N PHE A 73 -12.10 14.67 -9.43
CA PHE A 73 -10.78 14.93 -9.99
C PHE A 73 -9.81 13.80 -9.62
N GLN A 74 -9.79 13.35 -8.36
CA GLN A 74 -9.00 12.20 -7.92
C GLN A 74 -9.43 10.91 -8.63
N GLU A 75 -10.73 10.68 -8.78
CA GLU A 75 -11.28 9.51 -9.45
C GLU A 75 -10.93 9.50 -10.94
N ALA A 76 -11.17 10.59 -11.69
CA ALA A 76 -10.78 10.69 -13.09
C ALA A 76 -9.24 10.60 -13.31
N THR A 77 -8.46 10.98 -12.30
CA THR A 77 -7.01 10.83 -12.28
C THR A 77 -6.59 9.37 -12.11
N PHE A 78 -7.18 8.65 -11.16
CA PHE A 78 -6.96 7.22 -10.96
C PHE A 78 -7.38 6.42 -12.20
N SER A 79 -8.52 6.77 -12.80
CA SER A 79 -8.98 6.16 -14.05
C SER A 79 -8.06 6.45 -15.23
N TYR A 80 -7.49 7.65 -15.34
CA TYR A 80 -6.47 7.94 -16.34
C TYR A 80 -5.20 7.12 -16.10
N ASN A 81 -4.74 6.98 -14.85
CA ASN A 81 -3.55 6.19 -14.50
C ASN A 81 -3.62 4.74 -15.01
N ILE A 82 -4.79 4.13 -14.87
CA ILE A 82 -5.05 2.76 -15.30
C ILE A 82 -5.10 2.65 -16.83
N LEU A 83 -5.70 3.63 -17.52
CA LEU A 83 -5.99 3.54 -18.95
C LEU A 83 -4.95 4.19 -19.87
N SER A 84 -4.05 5.03 -19.34
CA SER A 84 -2.95 5.65 -20.10
C SER A 84 -1.73 4.75 -20.28
N ASP A 85 -1.57 3.78 -19.39
CA ASP A 85 -0.46 2.82 -19.35
C ASP A 85 -0.94 1.51 -20.00
N PRO A 86 -0.33 1.04 -21.10
CA PRO A 86 -0.79 -0.15 -21.82
C PRO A 86 -0.81 -1.43 -20.96
N ASP A 87 0.09 -1.58 -19.99
CA ASP A 87 0.21 -2.78 -19.17
C ASP A 87 -0.67 -2.72 -17.92
N LYS A 88 -0.84 -1.56 -17.29
CA LYS A 88 -1.89 -1.39 -16.27
C LYS A 88 -3.28 -1.58 -16.87
N ARG A 89 -3.52 -1.06 -18.09
CA ARG A 89 -4.79 -1.27 -18.82
C ARG A 89 -5.02 -2.75 -19.09
N ARG A 90 -4.00 -3.47 -19.56
CA ARG A 90 -4.02 -4.93 -19.78
C ARG A 90 -4.38 -5.70 -18.50
N GLN A 91 -3.77 -5.35 -17.36
CA GLN A 91 -4.05 -5.96 -16.05
C GLN A 91 -5.48 -5.65 -15.56
N TYR A 92 -5.98 -4.43 -15.76
CA TYR A 92 -7.36 -4.07 -15.45
C TYR A 92 -8.35 -4.85 -16.31
N ASP A 93 -8.12 -4.93 -17.62
CA ASP A 93 -9.01 -5.64 -18.54
C ASP A 93 -8.98 -7.17 -18.35
N SER A 94 -7.90 -7.74 -17.81
CA SER A 94 -7.83 -9.17 -17.48
C SER A 94 -8.39 -9.54 -16.10
N SER A 95 -8.28 -8.64 -15.11
CA SER A 95 -8.39 -9.01 -13.69
C SER A 95 -9.06 -7.95 -12.80
N GLY A 96 -9.57 -6.86 -13.40
CA GLY A 96 -10.27 -5.79 -12.69
C GLY A 96 -9.40 -5.07 -11.67
N PHE A 97 -10.03 -4.54 -10.62
CA PHE A 97 -9.33 -3.78 -9.58
C PHE A 97 -8.45 -4.64 -8.67
N GLU A 98 -8.65 -5.96 -8.57
CA GLU A 98 -7.89 -6.79 -7.62
C GLU A 98 -6.42 -6.97 -8.01
N ALA A 99 -6.12 -7.03 -9.33
CA ALA A 99 -4.74 -7.00 -9.81
C ALA A 99 -4.10 -5.62 -9.61
N ILE A 100 -4.87 -4.55 -9.83
CA ILE A 100 -4.37 -3.18 -9.70
C ILE A 100 -4.12 -2.80 -8.24
N GLU A 101 -4.97 -3.18 -7.29
CA GLU A 101 -4.73 -2.92 -5.85
C GLU A 101 -3.52 -3.67 -5.27
N ALA A 102 -2.93 -4.64 -5.98
CA ALA A 102 -1.65 -5.24 -5.61
C ALA A 102 -0.44 -4.31 -5.86
N ASP A 103 -0.60 -3.31 -6.73
CA ASP A 103 0.45 -2.38 -7.20
C ASP A 103 0.11 -0.90 -6.91
N SER A 104 -1.19 -0.55 -6.85
CA SER A 104 -1.70 0.82 -6.89
C SER A 104 -1.93 1.49 -5.52
N HIS A 105 -1.08 1.23 -4.54
CA HIS A 105 -1.05 2.07 -3.33
C HIS A 105 -0.29 3.38 -3.55
N GLU A 106 0.40 3.54 -4.69
CA GLU A 106 1.00 4.80 -5.12
C GLU A 106 0.37 5.27 -6.44
N LEU A 107 -0.18 6.49 -6.44
CA LEU A 107 -1.01 7.02 -7.54
C LEU A 107 -0.12 7.69 -8.62
N GLU A 108 0.87 6.93 -9.11
CA GLU A 108 2.01 7.40 -9.94
C GLU A 108 1.60 7.88 -11.34
N LEU A 109 1.31 9.17 -11.50
CA LEU A 109 0.98 9.74 -12.81
C LEU A 109 2.25 10.04 -13.61
N ASP A 110 2.40 9.42 -14.79
CA ASP A 110 3.27 9.99 -15.83
C ASP A 110 2.55 11.13 -16.55
N LEU A 111 3.23 12.27 -16.63
CA LEU A 111 2.76 13.46 -17.35
C LEU A 111 3.59 13.76 -18.60
N SER A 112 4.61 12.96 -18.93
CA SER A 112 5.46 13.13 -20.11
C SER A 112 4.64 13.38 -21.38
N SER A 113 3.59 12.57 -21.56
CA SER A 113 2.76 12.54 -22.75
C SER A 113 1.88 13.78 -22.96
N LEU A 114 1.63 14.62 -21.95
CA LEU A 114 0.54 15.62 -21.96
C LEU A 114 0.88 16.99 -22.61
N ASN A 115 1.98 17.07 -23.37
CA ASN A 115 2.46 18.20 -24.20
C ASN A 115 2.22 19.61 -23.62
N THR A 116 1.09 20.24 -23.96
CA THR A 116 0.75 21.64 -23.66
C THR A 116 0.15 21.87 -22.28
N VAL A 117 -0.21 20.82 -21.52
CA VAL A 117 -0.98 20.97 -20.26
C VAL A 117 -0.22 20.52 -19.01
N ASN A 118 0.96 19.89 -19.15
CA ASN A 118 1.80 19.35 -18.07
C ASN A 118 1.96 20.32 -16.90
N THR A 119 2.27 21.59 -17.19
CA THR A 119 2.47 22.62 -16.15
C THR A 119 1.18 22.93 -15.38
N VAL A 120 0.00 22.93 -16.01
CA VAL A 120 -1.24 23.13 -15.23
C VAL A 120 -1.51 21.89 -14.38
N PHE A 121 -1.49 20.70 -14.97
CA PHE A 121 -1.84 19.45 -14.31
C PHE A 121 -0.92 19.13 -13.12
N ALA A 122 0.40 19.24 -13.29
CA ALA A 122 1.35 18.96 -12.23
C ALA A 122 1.23 19.90 -11.02
N ALA A 123 0.62 21.08 -11.18
CA ALA A 123 0.41 22.02 -10.07
C ALA A 123 -0.73 21.53 -9.17
N LEU A 124 -1.80 21.04 -9.79
CA LEU A 124 -2.97 20.46 -9.11
C LEU A 124 -2.55 19.21 -8.35
N PHE A 125 -1.79 18.30 -8.98
CA PHE A 125 -1.29 17.10 -8.31
C PHE A 125 -0.32 17.41 -7.17
N SER A 126 0.59 18.37 -7.35
CA SER A 126 1.46 18.85 -6.26
C SER A 126 0.66 19.48 -5.11
N LYS A 127 -0.45 20.19 -5.41
CA LYS A 127 -1.35 20.84 -4.44
C LYS A 127 -2.25 19.84 -3.71
N LEU A 128 -2.62 18.73 -4.36
CA LEU A 128 -3.40 17.62 -3.81
C LEU A 128 -2.53 16.54 -3.13
N GLY A 129 -1.21 16.70 -3.11
CA GLY A 129 -0.28 15.76 -2.47
C GLY A 129 -0.03 14.47 -3.24
N VAL A 130 -0.47 14.37 -4.50
CA VAL A 130 -0.30 13.18 -5.34
C VAL A 130 1.16 13.10 -5.83
N PRO A 131 1.88 11.98 -5.62
CA PRO A 131 3.22 11.79 -6.17
C PRO A 131 3.14 11.67 -7.71
N ILE A 132 3.83 12.59 -8.39
CA ILE A 132 4.01 12.55 -9.84
C ILE A 132 5.34 11.85 -10.12
N LYS A 133 5.30 10.77 -10.89
CA LYS A 133 6.50 10.06 -11.35
C LYS A 133 7.03 10.80 -12.58
N THR A 134 8.19 11.42 -12.42
CA THR A 134 8.84 12.21 -13.47
C THR A 134 9.82 11.34 -14.24
N THR A 135 9.77 11.45 -15.56
CA THR A 135 10.74 10.89 -16.50
C THR A 135 11.66 12.00 -17.04
N VAL A 136 12.81 11.62 -17.58
CA VAL A 136 13.61 12.54 -18.41
C VAL A 136 12.83 12.75 -19.71
N SER A 137 12.69 14.01 -20.13
CA SER A 137 11.94 14.38 -21.33
C SER A 137 12.56 13.77 -22.58
N ALA A 138 11.72 13.17 -23.44
CA ALA A 138 12.16 12.52 -24.68
C ALA A 138 13.04 13.46 -25.53
N THR A 139 12.72 14.76 -25.61
CA THR A 139 13.52 15.77 -26.32
C THR A 139 14.96 15.86 -25.81
N VAL A 140 15.20 15.78 -24.50
CA VAL A 140 16.57 15.80 -23.94
C VAL A 140 17.32 14.51 -24.25
N LEU A 141 16.63 13.37 -24.35
CA LEU A 141 17.22 12.09 -24.74
C LEU A 141 17.51 12.04 -26.25
N GLU A 142 16.61 12.58 -27.08
CA GLU A 142 16.80 12.74 -28.52
C GLU A 142 17.94 13.72 -28.84
N GLU A 143 18.02 14.87 -28.15
CA GLU A 143 19.15 15.81 -28.27
C GLU A 143 20.49 15.15 -27.88
N ALA A 144 20.50 14.35 -26.81
CA ALA A 144 21.68 13.61 -26.37
C ALA A 144 22.12 12.54 -27.38
N LEU A 145 21.17 11.71 -27.85
CA LEU A 145 21.42 10.62 -28.81
C LEU A 145 21.84 11.13 -30.20
N ASN A 146 21.47 12.35 -30.57
CA ASN A 146 21.91 13.03 -31.79
C ASN A 146 23.18 13.88 -31.61
N GLY A 147 23.80 13.87 -30.42
CA GLY A 147 25.04 14.61 -30.15
C GLY A 147 24.87 16.14 -30.15
N SER A 148 23.64 16.66 -30.06
CA SER A 148 23.35 18.10 -30.17
C SER A 148 23.35 18.85 -28.83
N VAL A 149 23.77 18.20 -27.74
CA VAL A 149 23.79 18.76 -26.38
C VAL A 149 25.07 19.52 -26.07
N GLY A 150 24.94 20.62 -25.32
CA GLY A 150 26.09 21.40 -24.83
C GLY A 150 26.76 20.72 -23.62
N ILE A 151 27.95 20.16 -23.82
CA ILE A 151 28.73 19.46 -22.80
C ILE A 151 29.75 20.42 -22.14
N SER A 152 29.81 20.44 -20.81
CA SER A 152 30.79 21.20 -20.03
C SER A 152 31.82 20.28 -19.36
N GLN A 153 33.11 20.48 -19.65
CA GLN A 153 34.18 19.76 -18.93
C GLN A 153 34.12 20.05 -17.41
N LEU A 154 34.36 19.01 -16.61
CA LEU A 154 34.31 19.05 -15.15
C LEU A 154 35.53 18.33 -14.57
N GLU A 155 36.43 19.09 -13.93
CA GLU A 155 37.65 18.55 -13.34
C GLU A 155 37.37 17.73 -12.06
N LEU A 156 38.14 16.67 -11.84
CA LEU A 156 38.01 15.82 -10.66
C LEU A 156 38.32 16.63 -9.38
N GLY A 157 37.39 16.58 -8.42
CA GLY A 157 37.44 17.37 -7.19
C GLY A 157 36.95 18.82 -7.33
N GLN A 158 36.61 19.29 -8.53
CA GLN A 158 36.02 20.62 -8.69
C GLN A 158 34.49 20.57 -8.52
N SER A 159 33.97 21.41 -7.61
CA SER A 159 32.53 21.60 -7.46
C SER A 159 32.04 22.77 -8.31
N VAL A 160 30.98 22.55 -9.11
CA VAL A 160 30.45 23.53 -10.07
C VAL A 160 28.99 23.84 -9.76
N PHE A 161 28.71 25.09 -9.40
CA PHE A 161 27.34 25.60 -9.25
C PHE A 161 26.69 25.89 -10.61
N ARG A 162 25.42 25.49 -10.76
CA ARG A 162 24.55 25.82 -11.90
C ARG A 162 23.08 25.92 -11.50
N LYS A 163 22.30 26.55 -12.39
CA LYS A 163 20.84 26.57 -12.40
C LYS A 163 20.37 25.99 -13.73
N VAL A 164 19.88 24.75 -13.74
CA VAL A 164 19.22 24.17 -14.92
C VAL A 164 17.74 24.56 -14.92
N GLU A 165 17.18 24.80 -16.10
CA GLU A 165 15.75 25.11 -16.22
C GLU A 165 14.87 23.88 -16.04
N LYS A 166 13.56 24.10 -15.95
CA LYS A 166 12.59 23.00 -15.84
C LYS A 166 12.59 22.13 -17.09
N GLN A 167 12.65 20.80 -16.90
CA GLN A 167 12.59 19.79 -17.97
C GLN A 167 13.71 19.89 -19.03
N SER A 168 14.84 20.53 -18.69
CA SER A 168 16.09 20.48 -19.47
C SER A 168 17.22 19.86 -18.64
N ALA A 169 18.35 19.55 -19.27
CA ALA A 169 19.54 19.05 -18.61
C ALA A 169 20.78 19.91 -18.94
N HIS A 170 21.76 19.91 -18.04
CA HIS A 170 23.14 20.30 -18.38
C HIS A 170 24.01 19.05 -18.40
N PHE A 171 24.79 18.90 -19.47
CA PHE A 171 25.68 17.76 -19.69
C PHE A 171 27.12 18.12 -19.31
N TYR A 172 27.86 17.11 -18.86
CA TYR A 172 29.22 17.23 -18.36
C TYR A 172 30.08 16.08 -18.86
N SER A 173 31.32 16.37 -19.23
CA SER A 173 32.36 15.38 -19.48
C SER A 173 33.37 15.39 -18.33
N VAL A 174 33.84 14.19 -17.96
CA VAL A 174 34.91 13.99 -16.98
C VAL A 174 35.91 13.02 -17.57
N ASP A 175 37.16 13.43 -17.70
CA ASP A 175 38.26 12.55 -18.11
C ASP A 175 38.85 11.82 -16.89
N ILE A 176 39.06 10.52 -17.04
CA ILE A 176 39.42 9.61 -15.95
C ILE A 176 40.67 8.82 -16.35
N THR A 177 41.69 8.81 -15.50
CA THR A 177 42.91 8.02 -15.73
C THR A 177 42.76 6.58 -15.27
N ASP A 178 43.66 5.73 -15.77
CA ASP A 178 43.91 4.37 -15.28
C ASP A 178 44.12 4.25 -13.77
N LYS A 179 44.54 5.32 -13.09
CA LYS A 179 44.68 5.32 -11.63
C LYS A 179 43.32 5.56 -10.98
N GLU A 180 42.60 6.60 -11.39
CA GLU A 180 41.31 6.97 -10.80
C GLU A 180 40.24 5.89 -11.03
N ALA A 181 40.19 5.30 -12.22
CA ALA A 181 39.33 4.15 -12.52
C ALA A 181 39.51 3.00 -11.51
N LYS A 182 40.76 2.67 -11.15
CA LYS A 182 41.10 1.60 -10.19
C LYS A 182 40.81 1.98 -8.73
N MET A 183 40.94 3.26 -8.39
CA MET A 183 40.56 3.75 -7.05
C MET A 183 39.04 3.85 -6.89
N GLY A 184 38.32 4.07 -7.98
CA GLY A 184 36.88 4.30 -8.04
C GLY A 184 36.51 5.78 -7.95
N LEU A 185 35.28 6.10 -8.31
CA LEU A 185 34.76 7.46 -8.46
C LEU A 185 33.39 7.62 -7.83
N VAL A 186 33.08 8.84 -7.38
CA VAL A 186 31.73 9.22 -6.93
C VAL A 186 31.32 10.51 -7.62
N CYS A 187 30.27 10.45 -8.45
CA CYS A 187 29.58 11.64 -8.95
C CYS A 187 28.52 12.04 -7.92
N ARG A 188 28.57 13.27 -7.42
CA ARG A 188 27.64 13.78 -6.39
C ARG A 188 27.01 15.10 -6.81
N VAL A 189 25.70 15.22 -6.60
CA VAL A 189 24.92 16.43 -6.89
C VAL A 189 24.13 16.82 -5.65
N GLN A 190 24.19 18.10 -5.27
CA GLN A 190 23.51 18.61 -4.07
C GLN A 190 22.83 19.97 -4.31
N SER A 191 21.64 20.16 -3.72
CA SER A 191 20.89 21.42 -3.76
C SER A 191 20.51 21.90 -2.36
N THR A 192 21.09 23.03 -1.95
CA THR A 192 20.72 23.77 -0.73
C THR A 192 19.33 24.38 -0.81
N ALA A 193 18.84 24.67 -2.02
CA ALA A 193 17.47 25.11 -2.29
C ALA A 193 16.43 23.98 -2.22
N LYS A 194 16.86 22.73 -1.97
CA LYS A 194 16.03 21.51 -2.00
C LYS A 194 15.30 21.32 -3.34
N SER A 195 15.96 21.68 -4.44
CA SER A 195 15.45 21.45 -5.80
C SER A 195 15.22 19.96 -6.05
N LYS A 196 14.16 19.59 -6.77
CA LYS A 196 14.10 18.28 -7.42
C LYS A 196 15.03 18.30 -8.64
N PHE A 197 15.80 17.24 -8.81
CA PHE A 197 16.61 16.98 -10.00
C PHE A 197 16.81 15.47 -10.19
N LYS A 198 17.26 15.06 -11.38
CA LYS A 198 17.82 13.72 -11.60
C LYS A 198 19.29 13.87 -11.93
N LEU A 199 20.13 13.00 -11.36
CA LEU A 199 21.50 12.78 -11.83
C LEU A 199 21.45 11.64 -12.85
N LEU A 200 22.09 11.85 -13.99
CA LEU A 200 22.10 10.93 -15.12
C LEU A 200 23.55 10.59 -15.48
N TYR A 201 23.78 9.36 -15.94
CA TYR A 201 25.04 8.92 -16.56
C TYR A 201 24.73 8.35 -17.95
N PHE A 202 25.56 8.71 -18.92
CA PHE A 202 25.40 8.35 -20.32
C PHE A 202 26.64 7.64 -20.85
N GLU A 203 26.42 6.69 -21.77
CA GLU A 203 27.48 6.03 -22.52
C GLU A 203 27.57 6.61 -23.94
N PRO A 204 28.79 6.70 -24.52
CA PRO A 204 28.98 7.25 -25.86
C PRO A 204 28.61 6.23 -26.95
N GLU A 205 27.83 6.69 -27.93
CA GLU A 205 27.39 5.91 -29.08
C GLU A 205 28.33 6.10 -30.29
N GLU A 206 28.35 5.12 -31.22
CA GLU A 206 29.22 5.17 -32.41
C GLU A 206 28.95 6.38 -33.34
N ASN A 207 27.75 6.95 -33.26
CA ASN A 207 27.35 8.15 -34.01
C ASN A 207 27.83 9.47 -33.37
N GLY A 208 28.54 9.43 -32.24
CA GLY A 208 28.91 10.60 -31.45
C GLY A 208 27.80 11.13 -30.52
N GLY A 209 26.69 10.39 -30.41
CA GLY A 209 25.63 10.64 -29.45
C GLY A 209 25.90 10.06 -28.07
N LEU A 210 24.92 10.23 -27.18
CA LEU A 210 24.93 9.77 -25.79
C LEU A 210 23.63 9.00 -25.48
N SER A 211 23.74 7.73 -25.09
CA SER A 211 22.61 6.91 -24.63
C SER A 211 22.55 6.86 -23.10
N LEU A 212 21.35 6.88 -22.54
CA LEU A 212 21.15 6.95 -21.07
C LEU A 212 21.37 5.58 -20.44
N ALA A 213 22.40 5.46 -19.60
CA ALA A 213 22.79 4.20 -18.96
C ALA A 213 22.41 4.11 -17.47
N LEU A 214 22.40 5.22 -16.71
CA LEU A 214 21.87 5.24 -15.33
C LEU A 214 21.08 6.53 -15.02
N GLN A 215 20.13 6.40 -14.11
CA GLN A 215 19.38 7.50 -13.48
C GLN A 215 19.35 7.35 -11.94
N GLU A 216 19.58 8.45 -11.24
CA GLU A 216 19.41 8.61 -9.79
C GLU A 216 18.54 9.83 -9.48
N ASP A 217 17.48 9.65 -8.68
CA ASP A 217 16.51 10.71 -8.34
C ASP A 217 16.96 11.47 -7.07
N SER A 218 16.74 12.79 -7.02
CA SER A 218 17.19 13.60 -5.87
C SER A 218 16.39 13.31 -4.58
N VAL A 219 17.03 12.70 -3.60
CA VAL A 219 16.47 12.41 -2.28
C VAL A 219 16.64 13.61 -1.31
N LYS A 220 15.70 13.81 -0.39
CA LYS A 220 15.80 14.86 0.66
C LYS A 220 16.68 14.40 1.82
N THR A 221 17.90 14.92 1.90
CA THR A 221 18.89 14.58 2.92
C THR A 221 19.02 15.73 3.92
N GLY A 222 18.23 15.67 4.99
CA GLY A 222 18.23 16.67 6.07
C GLY A 222 17.82 18.07 5.61
N LYS A 223 18.82 18.95 5.37
CA LYS A 223 18.59 20.34 4.92
C LYS A 223 18.76 20.53 3.40
N VAL A 224 19.26 19.55 2.65
CA VAL A 224 19.48 19.62 1.20
C VAL A 224 18.63 18.57 0.47
N THR A 225 18.60 18.63 -0.87
CA THR A 225 18.39 17.43 -1.70
C THR A 225 19.71 16.98 -2.31
N SER A 226 19.86 15.67 -2.54
CA SER A 226 21.09 15.05 -3.02
C SER A 226 20.82 13.83 -3.90
N ALA A 227 21.62 13.62 -4.93
CA ALA A 227 21.77 12.34 -5.63
C ALA A 227 23.27 12.01 -5.76
N GLY A 228 23.61 10.74 -5.95
CA GLY A 228 25.00 10.35 -6.20
C GLY A 228 25.11 8.96 -6.82
N MET A 229 26.10 8.79 -7.68
CA MET A 229 26.45 7.53 -8.36
C MET A 229 27.84 7.09 -7.90
N PHE A 230 27.99 5.79 -7.62
CA PHE A 230 29.12 5.24 -6.87
C PHE A 230 29.83 4.13 -7.67
N PHE A 231 30.88 4.50 -8.39
CA PHE A 231 31.64 3.61 -9.27
C PHE A 231 32.89 3.11 -8.53
N LEU A 232 32.69 2.23 -7.55
CA LEU A 232 33.72 1.90 -6.56
C LEU A 232 34.59 0.68 -6.92
N GLY A 233 34.38 0.01 -8.05
CA GLY A 233 35.13 -1.19 -8.42
C GLY A 233 34.76 -2.44 -7.61
N PHE A 234 33.54 -2.45 -7.06
CA PHE A 234 32.87 -3.61 -6.48
C PHE A 234 31.35 -3.34 -6.51
N PRO A 235 30.47 -4.36 -6.42
CA PRO A 235 29.03 -4.17 -6.42
C PRO A 235 28.57 -3.31 -5.24
N VAL A 236 28.14 -2.09 -5.53
CA VAL A 236 27.38 -1.21 -4.63
C VAL A 236 25.90 -1.53 -4.79
N TYR A 237 25.12 -1.40 -3.72
CA TYR A 237 23.69 -1.75 -3.70
C TYR A 237 22.80 -0.53 -3.48
N ARG A 238 21.81 -0.35 -4.35
CA ARG A 238 20.69 0.57 -4.09
C ARG A 238 19.68 -0.15 -3.21
N PHE A 239 19.12 0.56 -2.24
CA PHE A 239 17.94 0.11 -1.50
C PHE A 239 16.72 0.90 -1.96
N GLU A 240 16.04 0.41 -2.99
CA GLU A 240 14.72 0.91 -3.34
C GLU A 240 13.75 0.51 -2.23
N GLN A 241 13.27 1.49 -1.46
CA GLN A 241 12.37 1.24 -0.34
C GLN A 241 10.93 1.01 -0.84
N ASN A 242 10.75 -0.06 -1.61
CA ASN A 242 9.48 -0.46 -2.18
C ASN A 242 8.39 -0.51 -1.13
N ASN A 243 7.24 0.11 -1.43
CA ASN A 243 6.03 0.05 -0.60
C ASN A 243 5.40 -1.36 -0.54
N SER A 244 6.08 -2.43 -1.00
CA SER A 244 5.67 -3.83 -0.81
C SER A 244 5.52 -4.23 0.66
N VAL A 245 6.27 -3.57 1.57
CA VAL A 245 6.12 -3.70 3.03
C VAL A 245 4.80 -3.10 3.53
N ALA A 246 4.20 -2.15 2.80
CA ALA A 246 2.89 -1.56 3.09
C ALA A 246 1.74 -2.22 2.29
N ALA A 247 2.02 -2.75 1.10
CA ALA A 247 1.05 -3.49 0.26
C ALA A 247 0.88 -4.96 0.68
N ALA A 248 1.76 -5.50 1.53
CA ALA A 248 1.58 -6.79 2.15
C ALA A 248 0.32 -6.79 3.05
N LYS A 249 -0.72 -7.51 2.62
CA LYS A 249 -1.99 -7.69 3.36
C LYS A 249 -1.84 -8.37 4.74
N ASP A 250 -0.63 -8.81 5.08
CA ASP A 250 -0.25 -9.52 6.29
C ASP A 250 1.13 -9.02 6.79
N PRO A 251 1.30 -8.76 8.11
CA PRO A 251 2.53 -8.19 8.66
C PRO A 251 3.75 -9.13 8.61
N ASP A 252 3.57 -10.46 8.53
CA ASP A 252 4.70 -11.38 8.44
C ASP A 252 5.30 -11.34 7.02
N SER A 253 4.44 -11.33 5.99
CA SER A 253 4.91 -11.06 4.62
C SER A 253 5.56 -9.68 4.46
N ALA A 254 5.18 -8.68 5.26
CA ALA A 254 5.84 -7.38 5.28
C ALA A 254 7.26 -7.45 5.87
N PHE A 255 7.46 -8.32 6.88
CA PHE A 255 8.76 -8.55 7.51
C PHE A 255 9.73 -9.30 6.57
N PHE A 256 9.31 -10.39 5.94
CA PHE A 256 10.19 -11.19 5.08
C PHE A 256 10.64 -10.45 3.80
N LYS A 257 9.74 -9.67 3.18
CA LYS A 257 10.05 -8.89 1.96
C LYS A 257 10.90 -7.62 2.20
N ARG A 258 11.26 -7.34 3.45
CA ARG A 258 11.91 -6.08 3.86
C ARG A 258 13.28 -5.81 3.21
N LEU A 259 13.93 -6.82 2.63
CA LEU A 259 15.21 -6.70 1.93
C LEU A 259 15.10 -6.94 0.41
N ASP A 260 13.90 -7.06 -0.16
CA ASP A 260 13.73 -7.37 -1.59
C ASP A 260 14.17 -6.24 -2.52
N GLY A 261 14.01 -4.99 -2.08
CA GLY A 261 14.49 -3.80 -2.78
C GLY A 261 16.00 -3.54 -2.66
N PHE A 262 16.76 -4.40 -1.99
CA PHE A 262 18.22 -4.30 -1.89
C PHE A 262 18.88 -4.96 -3.11
N GLN A 263 19.12 -4.17 -4.17
CA GLN A 263 19.53 -4.64 -5.49
C GLN A 263 20.88 -4.01 -5.90
N PRO A 264 21.74 -4.75 -6.64
CA PRO A 264 23.02 -4.21 -7.09
C PRO A 264 22.80 -3.09 -8.12
N CYS A 265 23.65 -2.06 -8.09
CA CYS A 265 23.71 -1.07 -9.16
C CYS A 265 24.28 -1.70 -10.43
N GLU A 266 23.69 -1.38 -11.59
CA GLU A 266 23.99 -2.01 -12.87
C GLU A 266 25.41 -1.68 -13.38
N VAL A 267 25.85 -0.44 -13.21
CA VAL A 267 27.25 -0.01 -13.44
C VAL A 267 27.89 0.33 -12.10
N ASN A 268 29.03 -0.30 -11.81
CA ASN A 268 29.74 -0.20 -10.52
C ASN A 268 31.24 0.13 -10.66
N GLU A 269 31.74 0.24 -11.89
CA GLU A 269 33.08 0.67 -12.25
C GLU A 269 33.04 1.55 -13.51
N LEU A 270 34.00 2.45 -13.65
CA LEU A 270 34.24 3.20 -14.90
C LEU A 270 35.67 2.89 -15.37
N LYS A 271 35.90 3.01 -16.68
CA LYS A 271 37.21 2.73 -17.28
C LYS A 271 38.05 4.01 -17.33
N ALA A 272 39.28 3.92 -17.82
CA ALA A 272 40.02 5.10 -18.24
C ALA A 272 39.40 5.65 -19.54
N GLY A 273 39.24 6.97 -19.63
CA GLY A 273 38.59 7.65 -20.76
C GLY A 273 37.65 8.77 -20.33
N THR A 274 36.91 9.34 -21.29
CA THR A 274 35.91 10.39 -21.06
C THR A 274 34.56 9.76 -20.72
N HIS A 275 33.97 10.17 -19.61
CA HIS A 275 32.65 9.72 -19.15
C HIS A 275 31.66 10.89 -19.03
N PHE A 276 30.38 10.62 -19.29
CA PHE A 276 29.36 11.65 -19.45
C PHE A 276 28.30 11.61 -18.36
N PHE A 277 28.06 12.75 -17.71
CA PHE A 277 27.05 12.94 -16.68
C PHE A 277 26.09 14.07 -17.06
N ALA A 278 24.86 14.05 -16.56
CA ALA A 278 23.97 15.20 -16.68
C ALA A 278 23.16 15.45 -15.40
N VAL A 279 22.73 16.70 -15.21
CA VAL A 279 21.77 17.08 -14.17
C VAL A 279 20.52 17.64 -14.81
N TYR A 280 19.40 16.94 -14.63
CA TYR A 280 18.10 17.24 -15.23
C TYR A 280 17.18 17.98 -14.25
N GLY A 281 16.52 19.03 -14.72
CA GLY A 281 15.58 19.87 -13.97
C GLY A 281 14.24 19.18 -13.72
N ASP A 282 14.20 18.31 -12.73
CA ASP A 282 13.10 17.38 -12.44
C ASP A 282 11.87 18.03 -11.76
N ASN A 283 11.37 19.11 -12.35
CA ASN A 283 10.28 19.88 -11.79
C ASN A 283 9.56 20.68 -12.90
N PHE A 284 8.26 20.48 -13.09
CA PHE A 284 7.48 21.18 -14.12
C PHE A 284 7.32 22.72 -13.89
N PHE A 285 7.76 23.24 -12.74
CA PHE A 285 7.54 24.63 -12.30
C PHE A 285 8.81 25.44 -12.10
N LYS A 286 9.82 24.83 -11.50
CA LYS A 286 10.99 25.53 -10.96
C LYS A 286 12.26 24.93 -11.53
N SER A 287 13.11 25.79 -12.07
CA SER A 287 14.53 25.52 -12.30
C SER A 287 15.18 24.85 -11.09
N ALA A 288 16.07 23.88 -11.31
CA ALA A 288 16.87 23.27 -10.26
C ALA A 288 18.22 24.00 -10.11
N THR A 289 18.51 24.49 -8.90
CA THR A 289 19.83 25.04 -8.55
C THR A 289 20.62 24.00 -7.79
N TYR A 290 21.83 23.67 -8.23
CA TYR A 290 22.64 22.57 -7.69
C TYR A 290 24.14 22.88 -7.78
N ASN A 291 24.91 22.15 -6.99
CA ASN A 291 26.34 21.93 -7.22
C ASN A 291 26.52 20.49 -7.69
N ILE A 292 27.28 20.28 -8.75
CA ILE A 292 27.80 18.96 -9.16
C ILE A 292 29.30 18.90 -8.88
N GLU A 293 29.79 17.71 -8.54
CA GLU A 293 31.21 17.43 -8.30
C GLU A 293 31.45 15.94 -8.57
N VAL A 294 32.54 15.59 -9.24
CA VAL A 294 32.98 14.18 -9.37
C VAL A 294 34.30 14.04 -8.63
N VAL A 295 34.39 13.06 -7.72
CA VAL A 295 35.56 12.87 -6.85
C VAL A 295 36.15 11.47 -7.00
N CYS A 296 37.48 11.38 -6.99
CA CYS A 296 38.19 10.12 -6.81
C CYS A 296 37.90 9.56 -5.40
N ALA A 297 37.67 8.25 -5.30
CA ALA A 297 37.37 7.56 -4.05
C ALA A 297 38.62 7.20 -3.22
N GLU A 298 39.83 7.49 -3.71
CA GLU A 298 41.11 7.27 -3.02
C GLU A 298 41.17 7.81 -1.57
N PRO A 299 40.69 9.03 -1.25
CA PRO A 299 40.66 9.53 0.13
C PRO A 299 39.68 8.80 1.05
N PHE A 300 38.74 8.04 0.50
CA PHE A 300 37.63 7.39 1.19
C PHE A 300 37.83 5.87 1.35
N SER A 301 39.07 5.39 1.26
CA SER A 301 39.42 3.95 1.31
C SER A 301 38.88 3.21 2.54
N THR A 302 38.80 3.90 3.70
CA THR A 302 38.26 3.33 4.94
C THR A 302 36.72 3.23 4.89
N GLU A 303 36.05 4.23 4.33
CA GLU A 303 34.60 4.27 4.12
C GLU A 303 34.17 3.25 3.06
N LYS A 304 35.00 3.07 2.02
CA LYS A 304 34.86 2.09 0.94
C LYS A 304 34.78 0.66 1.49
N GLU A 305 35.71 0.26 2.36
CA GLU A 305 35.70 -1.08 2.96
C GLU A 305 34.64 -1.23 4.07
N LYS A 306 34.31 -0.16 4.82
CA LYS A 306 33.16 -0.15 5.74
C LYS A 306 31.85 -0.42 5.01
N LEU A 307 31.61 0.25 3.86
CA LEU A 307 30.42 0.09 3.03
C LEU A 307 30.31 -1.37 2.56
N ARG A 308 31.36 -1.89 1.90
CA ARG A 308 31.45 -3.29 1.45
C ARG A 308 31.17 -4.29 2.57
N CYS A 309 31.71 -4.06 3.76
CA CYS A 309 31.49 -4.90 4.95
C CYS A 309 30.04 -4.84 5.47
N VAL A 310 29.34 -3.71 5.32
CA VAL A 310 27.93 -3.55 5.69
C VAL A 310 27.02 -4.19 4.64
N GLU A 311 27.25 -3.96 3.35
CA GLU A 311 26.48 -4.56 2.27
C GLU A 311 26.57 -6.09 2.29
N ALA A 312 27.76 -6.65 2.50
CA ALA A 312 27.94 -8.09 2.68
C ALA A 312 27.13 -8.67 3.86
N LYS A 313 26.95 -7.92 4.96
CA LYS A 313 26.09 -8.31 6.08
C LYS A 313 24.61 -8.21 5.74
N ILE A 314 24.20 -7.24 4.94
CA ILE A 314 22.82 -7.12 4.45
C ILE A 314 22.48 -8.30 3.51
N LEU A 315 23.39 -8.67 2.61
CA LEU A 315 23.23 -9.84 1.73
C LEU A 315 23.16 -11.15 2.52
N ALA A 316 24.03 -11.35 3.52
CA ALA A 316 23.95 -12.49 4.43
C ALA A 316 22.58 -12.54 5.13
N LYS A 317 22.10 -11.41 5.66
CA LYS A 317 20.78 -11.31 6.29
C LYS A 317 19.61 -11.52 5.32
N ARG A 318 19.72 -11.13 4.05
CA ARG A 318 18.72 -11.44 3.00
C ARG A 318 18.64 -12.96 2.77
N SER A 319 19.77 -13.66 2.73
CA SER A 319 19.80 -15.13 2.61
C SER A 319 19.26 -15.84 3.86
N GLU A 320 19.61 -15.37 5.06
CA GLU A 320 19.05 -15.88 6.31
C GLU A 320 17.53 -15.67 6.39
N LEU A 321 17.04 -14.49 6.00
CA LEU A 321 15.61 -14.12 6.06
C LEU A 321 14.75 -15.00 5.15
N SER A 322 15.23 -15.33 3.95
CA SER A 322 14.54 -16.24 3.01
C SER A 322 14.48 -17.70 3.51
N LYS A 323 15.52 -18.17 4.23
CA LYS A 323 15.49 -19.48 4.90
C LYS A 323 14.49 -19.48 6.05
N PHE A 324 14.55 -18.45 6.90
CA PHE A 324 13.63 -18.29 8.02
C PHE A 324 12.17 -18.15 7.57
N GLU A 325 11.89 -17.49 6.44
CA GLU A 325 10.55 -17.46 5.83
C GLU A 325 10.02 -18.86 5.51
N SER A 326 10.88 -19.72 4.96
CA SER A 326 10.51 -21.10 4.58
C SER A 326 10.17 -21.93 5.83
N GLU A 327 11.01 -21.87 6.86
CA GLU A 327 10.78 -22.53 8.15
C GLU A 327 9.52 -21.99 8.85
N TYR A 328 9.32 -20.67 8.83
CA TYR A 328 8.16 -20.01 9.42
C TYR A 328 6.84 -20.46 8.77
N ARG A 329 6.80 -20.48 7.42
CA ARG A 329 5.63 -20.93 6.65
C ARG A 329 5.30 -22.41 6.94
N GLU A 330 6.31 -23.27 7.10
CA GLU A 330 6.09 -24.69 7.46
C GLU A 330 5.49 -24.84 8.87
N VAL A 331 6.03 -24.13 9.86
CA VAL A 331 5.51 -24.15 11.23
C VAL A 331 4.10 -23.55 11.31
N LEU A 332 3.84 -22.46 10.58
CA LEU A 332 2.52 -21.82 10.51
C LEU A 332 1.48 -22.76 9.89
N ALA A 333 1.82 -23.49 8.82
CA ALA A 333 0.92 -24.47 8.21
C ALA A 333 0.53 -25.58 9.21
N LYS A 334 1.52 -26.15 9.92
CA LYS A 334 1.31 -27.17 10.96
C LYS A 334 0.47 -26.65 12.14
N PHE A 335 0.67 -25.39 12.53
CA PHE A 335 -0.14 -24.74 13.58
C PHE A 335 -1.60 -24.52 13.13
N THR A 336 -1.82 -24.08 11.90
CA THR A 336 -3.16 -23.91 11.31
C THR A 336 -3.89 -25.25 11.17
N GLU A 337 -3.20 -26.31 10.74
CA GLU A 337 -3.75 -27.68 10.69
C GLU A 337 -4.22 -28.14 12.07
N MET A 338 -3.36 -28.06 13.09
CA MET A 338 -3.67 -28.46 14.46
C MET A 338 -4.81 -27.62 15.06
N THR A 339 -4.87 -26.33 14.75
CA THR A 339 -5.94 -25.42 15.22
C THR A 339 -7.28 -25.74 14.55
N SER A 340 -7.27 -26.02 13.25
CA SER A 340 -8.44 -26.48 12.49
C SER A 340 -8.98 -27.80 13.05
N ARG A 341 -8.09 -28.78 13.27
CA ARG A 341 -8.46 -30.06 13.88
C ARG A 341 -9.03 -29.88 15.28
N TYR A 342 -8.42 -29.05 16.14
CA TYR A 342 -8.94 -28.77 17.47
C TYR A 342 -10.38 -28.22 17.43
N ALA A 343 -10.67 -27.32 16.48
CA ALA A 343 -12.03 -26.80 16.30
C ALA A 343 -13.03 -27.88 15.84
N GLN A 344 -12.63 -28.77 14.92
CA GLN A 344 -13.45 -29.89 14.44
C GLN A 344 -13.75 -30.92 15.55
N GLU A 345 -12.74 -31.29 16.35
CA GLU A 345 -12.89 -32.21 17.48
C GLU A 345 -13.81 -31.59 18.55
N MET A 346 -13.71 -30.27 18.80
CA MET A 346 -14.60 -29.55 19.72
C MET A 346 -16.05 -29.50 19.21
N GLN A 347 -16.28 -29.21 17.93
CA GLN A 347 -17.61 -29.25 17.31
C GLN A 347 -18.23 -30.65 17.40
N THR A 348 -17.46 -31.69 17.07
CA THR A 348 -17.88 -33.10 17.17
C THR A 348 -18.33 -33.45 18.59
N ILE A 349 -17.60 -32.99 19.61
CA ILE A 349 -17.95 -33.21 21.02
C ILE A 349 -19.25 -32.48 21.40
N ASP A 350 -19.42 -31.22 20.98
CA ASP A 350 -20.64 -30.45 21.26
C ASP A 350 -21.88 -31.05 20.56
N GLU A 351 -21.72 -31.58 19.34
CA GLU A 351 -22.79 -32.30 18.62
C GLU A 351 -23.18 -33.61 19.31
N LEU A 352 -22.20 -34.45 19.69
CA LEU A 352 -22.44 -35.68 20.46
C LEU A 352 -23.10 -35.39 21.82
N LEU A 353 -22.70 -34.31 22.51
CA LEU A 353 -23.34 -33.88 23.75
C LEU A 353 -24.78 -33.40 23.53
N LYS A 354 -25.05 -32.70 22.42
CA LYS A 354 -26.39 -32.25 22.02
C LYS A 354 -27.31 -33.43 21.68
N GLU A 355 -26.83 -34.40 20.89
CA GLU A 355 -27.56 -35.63 20.58
C GLU A 355 -27.86 -36.42 21.86
N ARG A 356 -26.84 -36.68 22.69
CA ARG A 356 -27.01 -37.35 23.98
C ARG A 356 -28.04 -36.64 24.86
N ASN A 357 -28.01 -35.31 24.94
CA ASN A 357 -28.97 -34.55 25.74
C ASN A 357 -30.40 -34.62 25.17
N ALA A 358 -30.57 -34.68 23.85
CA ALA A 358 -31.87 -34.91 23.22
C ALA A 358 -32.41 -36.33 23.50
N ILE A 359 -31.55 -37.35 23.47
CA ILE A 359 -31.89 -38.73 23.86
C ILE A 359 -32.27 -38.79 25.35
N HIS A 360 -31.51 -38.16 26.24
CA HIS A 360 -31.88 -38.07 27.66
C HIS A 360 -33.25 -37.39 27.84
N ALA A 361 -33.51 -36.30 27.11
CA ALA A 361 -34.76 -35.56 27.18
C ALA A 361 -35.97 -36.39 26.73
N SER A 362 -35.84 -37.31 25.76
CA SER A 362 -36.96 -38.14 25.32
C SER A 362 -37.46 -39.12 26.38
N TYR A 363 -36.58 -39.55 27.31
CA TYR A 363 -36.95 -40.38 28.46
C TYR A 363 -37.55 -39.58 29.63
N THR A 364 -37.16 -38.32 29.82
CA THR A 364 -37.67 -37.48 30.92
C THR A 364 -38.90 -36.66 30.56
N ASN A 365 -39.07 -36.34 29.28
CA ASN A 365 -40.21 -35.60 28.78
C ASN A 365 -41.41 -36.55 28.62
N ASN A 366 -42.23 -36.63 29.67
CA ASN A 366 -43.50 -37.36 29.64
C ASN A 366 -44.41 -36.87 28.50
N THR A 367 -44.28 -37.51 27.35
CA THR A 367 -45.24 -37.39 26.25
C THR A 367 -46.44 -38.23 26.63
N THR A 368 -47.37 -37.63 27.38
CA THR A 368 -48.52 -38.30 27.99
C THR A 368 -49.25 -39.15 26.96
N LEU A 369 -49.44 -40.44 27.27
CA LEU A 369 -50.05 -41.44 26.40
C LEU A 369 -51.54 -41.14 26.11
N GLN A 370 -51.79 -40.24 25.17
CA GLN A 370 -53.11 -40.00 24.58
C GLN A 370 -53.39 -41.00 23.45
N ARG A 371 -53.64 -42.26 23.84
CA ARG A 371 -54.18 -43.31 22.96
C ARG A 371 -54.78 -44.45 23.80
N SER A 372 -56.02 -44.88 23.64
CA SER A 372 -57.18 -44.26 22.96
C SER A 372 -58.47 -45.01 23.36
N SER A 373 -59.62 -44.39 23.07
CA SER A 373 -60.97 -44.99 22.97
C SER A 373 -61.58 -45.72 24.18
N SER A 374 -62.57 -45.08 24.78
CA SER A 374 -63.96 -45.57 24.69
C SER A 374 -64.95 -44.39 24.69
N SER A 375 -66.20 -44.64 24.29
CA SER A 375 -67.27 -43.64 24.13
C SER A 375 -67.74 -43.08 25.50
N ASN A 376 -68.49 -41.97 25.62
CA ASN A 376 -69.56 -41.45 24.76
C ASN A 376 -70.00 -40.02 25.18
N LYS A 377 -70.85 -39.36 24.36
CA LYS A 377 -71.72 -38.20 24.66
C LYS A 377 -71.13 -36.93 25.34
N GLY A 378 -71.29 -35.77 24.68
CA GLY A 378 -71.48 -34.51 25.44
C GLY A 378 -71.27 -33.17 24.74
N LYS A 379 -72.30 -32.67 24.02
CA LYS A 379 -72.69 -31.25 23.82
C LYS A 379 -71.62 -30.12 23.81
N THR A 380 -71.68 -29.28 22.74
CA THR A 380 -71.58 -27.79 22.73
C THR A 380 -70.31 -27.08 23.28
N SER A 381 -69.88 -25.93 22.78
CA SER A 381 -70.16 -25.20 21.52
C SER A 381 -69.15 -24.05 21.40
N SER A 382 -68.88 -23.61 20.17
CA SER A 382 -68.09 -22.42 19.81
C SER A 382 -68.19 -21.21 20.75
N LYS A 383 -67.03 -20.65 21.15
CA LYS A 383 -66.80 -19.20 21.05
C LYS A 383 -65.32 -18.80 21.09
N GLU A 384 -64.99 -17.77 20.31
CA GLU A 384 -63.76 -16.98 20.42
C GLU A 384 -63.95 -15.86 21.48
N SER A 385 -62.84 -15.37 22.04
CA SER A 385 -62.66 -13.94 22.35
C SER A 385 -61.18 -13.62 22.63
N LYS A 386 -60.68 -12.51 22.07
CA LYS A 386 -59.34 -11.94 22.33
C LYS A 386 -59.33 -10.95 23.51
N SER A 387 -58.15 -10.78 24.11
CA SER A 387 -57.56 -9.50 24.56
C SER A 387 -56.14 -9.85 25.09
N ASP A 388 -55.01 -9.46 24.49
CA ASP A 388 -54.46 -8.12 24.16
C ASP A 388 -53.83 -7.40 25.37
N ASP A 389 -52.67 -6.75 25.13
CA ASP A 389 -51.92 -5.78 25.98
C ASP A 389 -51.27 -6.25 27.32
N ASP A 390 -50.11 -5.72 27.77
CA ASP A 390 -49.09 -4.80 27.19
C ASP A 390 -47.67 -5.09 27.79
N GLN A 391 -46.65 -4.31 27.39
CA GLN A 391 -45.21 -4.46 27.64
C GLN A 391 -44.67 -3.75 28.91
N THR A 392 -43.34 -3.92 29.13
CA THR A 392 -42.46 -3.09 30.00
C THR A 392 -42.64 -3.27 31.53
N VAL A 393 -41.77 -2.82 32.46
CA VAL A 393 -40.70 -1.79 32.48
C VAL A 393 -39.41 -2.27 33.18
N LYS A 394 -38.32 -1.54 32.94
CA LYS A 394 -36.97 -1.59 33.56
C LYS A 394 -36.96 -1.45 35.10
N LYS A 395 -35.87 -1.94 35.72
CA LYS A 395 -35.15 -1.43 36.93
C LYS A 395 -35.97 -1.04 38.19
N GLU A 396 -35.52 -1.53 39.36
CA GLU A 396 -34.70 -0.68 40.26
C GLU A 396 -33.91 -1.42 41.36
N LYS A 397 -33.22 -0.69 42.25
CA LYS A 397 -32.29 -1.18 43.29
C LYS A 397 -32.82 -0.96 44.73
N LYS A 398 -32.46 -1.87 45.64
CA LYS A 398 -32.25 -1.62 47.09
C LYS A 398 -30.97 -2.40 47.47
N SER A 399 -29.98 -1.92 48.23
CA SER A 399 -29.86 -0.88 49.28
C SER A 399 -30.52 -1.30 50.62
N LYS A 400 -29.90 -1.14 51.81
CA LYS A 400 -28.67 -0.39 52.18
C LYS A 400 -28.17 -0.79 53.59
N SER A 401 -26.86 -0.66 53.86
CA SER A 401 -26.23 -0.42 55.21
C SER A 401 -26.35 -1.50 56.32
N LYS A 402 -25.51 -1.58 57.38
CA LYS A 402 -24.40 -0.73 57.89
C LYS A 402 -23.45 -1.54 58.85
N SER A 403 -22.15 -1.16 58.94
CA SER A 403 -21.21 -1.10 60.13
C SER A 403 -21.22 -2.19 61.25
N MET A 404 -20.13 -2.57 61.95
CA MET A 404 -18.75 -2.03 62.08
C MET A 404 -17.78 -3.04 62.76
N GLU A 405 -16.45 -2.86 62.55
CA GLU A 405 -15.29 -3.16 63.45
C GLU A 405 -14.99 -4.56 64.08
N GLY A 406 -13.71 -4.76 64.45
CA GLY A 406 -13.15 -5.89 65.25
C GLY A 406 -12.66 -7.10 64.42
N SER A 407 -11.41 -7.59 64.36
CA SER A 407 -10.15 -7.52 65.15
C SER A 407 -9.87 -8.73 66.07
N ARG A 408 -8.85 -9.56 65.69
CA ARG A 408 -8.12 -10.57 66.52
C ARG A 408 -8.98 -11.80 66.93
N SER A 409 -8.46 -12.97 67.32
CA SER A 409 -7.09 -13.55 67.38
C SER A 409 -7.19 -15.11 67.43
N ASP A 410 -6.06 -15.81 67.28
CA ASP A 410 -5.53 -16.95 68.07
C ASP A 410 -6.49 -17.75 69.00
N ASP A 411 -6.38 -19.06 69.27
CA ASP A 411 -5.59 -20.21 68.77
C ASP A 411 -6.10 -21.46 69.55
N ASP A 412 -5.93 -22.69 69.01
CA ASP A 412 -5.59 -23.99 69.69
C ASP A 412 -5.95 -25.22 68.79
N GLY A 413 -5.35 -26.38 69.07
CA GLY A 413 -5.65 -27.68 68.47
C GLY A 413 -6.18 -28.70 69.51
N PRO A 414 -5.72 -29.97 69.55
CA PRO A 414 -4.91 -30.68 68.54
C PRO A 414 -5.33 -32.14 68.23
N ARG A 415 -4.83 -32.71 67.11
CA ARG A 415 -4.79 -34.17 66.75
C ARG A 415 -6.17 -34.82 66.47
N LYS A 416 -6.38 -35.80 65.58
CA LYS A 416 -5.56 -36.69 64.70
C LYS A 416 -6.55 -37.28 63.61
N GLU A 417 -6.25 -37.94 62.48
CA GLU A 417 -5.04 -38.41 61.75
C GLU A 417 -5.43 -38.83 60.28
N LYS A 418 -4.78 -39.87 59.69
CA LYS A 418 -5.17 -40.69 58.50
C LYS A 418 -5.39 -40.03 57.11
N LYS A 419 -4.26 -39.69 56.47
CA LYS A 419 -3.79 -40.09 55.10
C LYS A 419 -4.66 -39.83 53.82
N PRO A 420 -4.06 -39.81 52.61
CA PRO A 420 -4.40 -38.78 51.61
C PRO A 420 -5.18 -39.26 50.37
N LYS A 421 -5.78 -38.28 49.67
CA LYS A 421 -5.94 -38.28 48.20
C LYS A 421 -5.58 -36.91 47.64
N GLU A 422 -4.85 -36.90 46.53
CA GLU A 422 -4.40 -35.70 45.81
C GLU A 422 -5.09 -35.62 44.43
N ARG A 423 -4.91 -34.50 43.72
CA ARG A 423 -5.29 -34.25 42.31
C ARG A 423 -6.82 -34.11 42.06
N LEU A 424 -7.33 -33.17 41.25
CA LEU A 424 -6.71 -32.11 40.43
C LEU A 424 -7.63 -30.87 40.42
N ARG A 425 -7.15 -29.69 40.85
CA ARG A 425 -7.81 -28.42 40.48
C ARG A 425 -7.40 -28.05 39.06
N ARG A 426 -8.37 -27.95 38.14
CA ARG A 426 -8.16 -27.46 36.76
C ARG A 426 -7.65 -26.01 36.78
N LYS A 427 -6.33 -25.81 36.68
CA LYS A 427 -5.74 -24.51 36.34
C LYS A 427 -6.12 -24.17 34.89
N LYS A 428 -6.68 -22.99 34.65
CA LYS A 428 -6.75 -22.43 33.30
C LYS A 428 -5.32 -22.11 32.85
N TRP A 429 -4.79 -22.84 31.87
CA TRP A 429 -3.69 -22.33 31.06
C TRP A 429 -4.25 -21.39 29.98
N PHE A 430 -3.37 -20.85 29.13
CA PHE A 430 -3.65 -19.74 28.20
C PHE A 430 -3.99 -18.42 28.89
N ASN A 431 -2.94 -17.76 29.39
CA ASN A 431 -2.90 -16.29 29.40
C ASN A 431 -1.47 -15.81 29.12
N ILE A 432 -0.95 -16.14 27.92
CA ILE A 432 0.35 -15.64 27.44
C ILE A 432 0.13 -14.19 26.98
N HIS A 433 0.28 -13.26 27.90
CA HIS A 433 0.35 -11.84 27.54
C HIS A 433 1.68 -11.57 26.81
N LEU A 434 1.63 -11.37 25.50
CA LEU A 434 2.70 -10.72 24.76
C LEU A 434 2.80 -9.23 25.17
N LYS A 435 3.43 -8.97 26.32
CA LYS A 435 4.02 -7.67 26.61
C LYS A 435 5.33 -7.55 25.81
N VAL A 436 5.23 -7.11 24.56
CA VAL A 436 6.38 -6.60 23.80
C VAL A 436 6.88 -5.35 24.52
N ASP A 437 7.98 -5.47 25.25
CA ASP A 437 8.45 -4.39 26.13
C ASP A 437 9.16 -3.29 25.33
N LYS A 438 8.47 -2.16 25.14
CA LYS A 438 8.90 -1.06 24.27
C LYS A 438 10.00 -0.19 24.91
N ARG A 439 11.17 -0.76 25.25
CA ARG A 439 12.42 -0.03 25.59
C ARG A 439 13.68 -0.91 25.64
N ARG A 440 14.36 -1.08 24.50
CA ARG A 440 15.82 -0.84 24.26
C ARG A 440 16.24 -1.39 22.88
N PRO A 441 17.23 -0.78 22.20
CA PRO A 441 17.77 -1.28 20.93
C PRO A 441 18.98 -2.19 21.13
N CYS A 442 19.12 -3.17 20.22
CA CYS A 442 20.36 -3.79 19.76
C CYS A 442 20.19 -3.99 18.24
#